data_AF-A0A7Y3JJV9-F1
#
_entry.id   AF-A0A7Y3JJV9-F1
#
_cell.length_a   1.000
_cell.length_b   1.000
_cell.length_c   1.000
_cell.angle_alpha   90.00
_cell.angle_beta   90.00
_cell.angle_gamma   90.00
#
_symmetry.space_group_name_H-M   'P 1'
#
loop_
_entity.id
_entity.type
_entity.pdbx_description
1 polymer ?
#
loop_
_entity_poly.entity_id
_entity_poly.type
_entity_poly.pdbx_seq_one_letter_code
_entity_poly.pdbx_strand_id
1 'polypeptide(L)'
;MAEVNSAEAQRFDLVSDRKGVIWDLLLYVPTVVALASIAASFWYGDDHNMGYLFFFLTCFFFIVGFNRIFKTRLMLLPSAPVCITLSEQSLGLVQRNGTQVSLVKNLRYYADYAGKTFGVSGLDGAGKQLQFVFHKGQFATDAEYGAVQAILKHRSQI
;
A
#
# COMPACT_ATOMS: atom_id res chain seq x y z
N MET A 1 3.36 28.84 20.78
CA MET A 1 3.13 27.98 21.95
C MET A 1 2.23 26.84 21.55
N ALA A 2 2.81 25.65 21.40
CA ALA A 2 2.17 24.34 21.56
C ALA A 2 3.34 23.38 21.80
N GLU A 3 3.69 23.20 23.07
CA GLU A 3 4.61 22.17 23.54
C GLU A 3 4.08 20.82 23.11
N VAL A 4 4.77 20.18 22.16
CA VAL A 4 4.59 18.75 21.94
C VAL A 4 5.56 18.04 22.88
N ASN A 5 5.10 17.85 24.11
CA ASN A 5 5.64 16.87 25.04
C ASN A 5 5.53 15.50 24.37
N SER A 6 6.65 14.95 23.86
CA SER A 6 6.73 13.59 23.32
C SER A 6 7.72 12.79 24.14
N ALA A 7 7.21 11.99 25.06
CA ALA A 7 7.87 10.74 25.43
C ALA A 7 8.28 10.03 24.11
N GLU A 8 9.56 9.67 23.99
CA GLU A 8 10.28 9.26 22.77
C GLU A 8 9.40 8.59 21.70
N ALA A 9 8.76 9.39 20.86
CA ALA A 9 7.98 8.87 19.75
C ALA A 9 8.96 8.56 18.62
N GLN A 10 9.26 7.27 18.41
CA GLN A 10 10.15 6.87 17.32
C GLN A 10 9.48 7.14 15.98
N ARG A 11 10.14 7.97 15.19
CA ARG A 11 9.66 8.41 13.87
C ARG A 11 10.46 7.71 12.79
N PHE A 12 9.75 7.07 11.86
CA PHE A 12 10.29 6.40 10.70
C PHE A 12 9.73 7.05 9.44
N ASP A 13 10.60 7.67 8.64
CA ASP A 13 10.21 8.27 7.37
C ASP A 13 10.18 7.18 6.28
N LEU A 14 9.06 7.10 5.57
CA LEU A 14 8.83 6.11 4.50
C LEU A 14 9.25 6.69 3.15
N VAL A 15 9.92 5.86 2.35
CA VAL A 15 10.35 6.18 0.99
C VAL A 15 9.43 5.47 -0.01
N SER A 16 9.24 6.07 -1.20
CA SER A 16 8.50 5.42 -2.27
C SER A 16 9.26 4.20 -2.81
N ASP A 17 8.60 3.04 -2.81
CA ASP A 17 9.17 1.78 -3.34
C ASP A 17 9.15 1.77 -4.87
N ARG A 18 10.19 2.37 -5.47
CA ARG A 18 10.36 2.40 -6.94
C ARG A 18 10.63 1.01 -7.54
N LYS A 19 11.24 0.09 -6.77
CA LYS A 19 11.55 -1.26 -7.27
C LYS A 19 10.27 -2.09 -7.40
N GLY A 20 9.36 -2.01 -6.43
CA GLY A 20 8.05 -2.64 -6.50
C GLY A 20 7.19 -2.12 -7.66
N VAL A 21 7.29 -0.82 -7.98
CA VAL A 21 6.62 -0.22 -9.15
C VAL A 21 7.12 -0.85 -10.45
N ILE A 22 8.43 -1.00 -10.61
CA ILE A 22 9.03 -1.60 -11.82
C ILE A 22 8.56 -3.05 -11.99
N TRP A 23 8.49 -3.83 -10.90
CA TRP A 23 8.01 -5.21 -10.96
C TRP A 23 6.52 -5.32 -11.32
N ASP A 24 5.68 -4.50 -10.70
CA ASP A 24 4.26 -4.48 -11.05
C ASP A 24 4.04 -3.98 -12.49
N LEU A 25 4.81 -2.99 -12.96
CA LEU A 25 4.77 -2.50 -14.34
C LEU A 25 5.20 -3.60 -15.33
N LEU A 26 6.29 -4.30 -15.03
CA LEU A 26 6.82 -5.39 -15.84
C LEU A 26 5.85 -6.58 -15.92
N LEU A 27 5.02 -6.79 -14.89
CA LEU A 27 3.99 -7.82 -14.91
C LEU A 27 2.71 -7.37 -15.64
N TYR A 28 2.21 -6.16 -15.34
CA TYR A 28 0.93 -5.69 -15.84
C TYR A 28 0.98 -5.19 -17.28
N VAL A 29 2.04 -4.49 -17.69
CA VAL A 29 2.12 -3.92 -19.05
C VAL A 29 2.07 -5.02 -20.12
N PRO A 30 2.87 -6.11 -20.05
CA PRO A 30 2.79 -7.17 -21.05
C PRO A 30 1.43 -7.89 -21.04
N THR A 31 0.85 -8.10 -19.85
CA THR A 31 -0.45 -8.76 -19.71
C THR A 31 -1.58 -7.95 -20.35
N VAL A 32 -1.63 -6.65 -20.08
CA VAL A 32 -2.63 -5.74 -20.68
C VAL A 32 -2.41 -5.63 -22.19
N VAL A 33 -1.17 -5.54 -22.66
CA VAL A 33 -0.86 -5.46 -24.09
C VAL A 33 -1.26 -6.76 -24.81
N ALA A 34 -1.00 -7.93 -24.21
CA ALA A 34 -1.40 -9.21 -24.77
C ALA A 34 -2.93 -9.33 -24.86
N LEU A 35 -3.64 -9.00 -23.78
CA LEU A 35 -5.12 -9.01 -23.76
C LEU A 35 -5.70 -8.03 -24.78
N ALA A 36 -5.14 -6.82 -24.90
CA ALA A 36 -5.56 -5.82 -25.88
C ALA A 36 -5.32 -6.32 -27.32
N SER A 37 -4.17 -6.96 -27.57
CA SER A 37 -3.83 -7.51 -28.89
C SER A 37 -4.76 -8.65 -29.28
N ILE A 38 -5.10 -9.53 -28.32
CA ILE A 38 -6.06 -10.62 -28.52
C ILE A 38 -7.47 -10.04 -28.77
N ALA A 39 -7.89 -9.04 -27.99
CA ALA A 39 -9.17 -8.36 -28.20
C ALA A 39 -9.27 -7.75 -29.60
N ALA A 40 -8.22 -7.06 -30.05
CA ALA A 40 -8.14 -6.50 -31.40
C ALA A 40 -8.16 -7.61 -32.47
N SER A 41 -7.44 -8.72 -32.27
CA SER A 41 -7.44 -9.86 -33.19
C SER A 41 -8.83 -10.48 -33.35
N PHE A 42 -9.60 -10.61 -32.27
CA PHE A 42 -10.98 -11.11 -32.31
C PHE A 42 -11.96 -10.08 -32.87
N TRP A 43 -11.68 -8.79 -32.72
CA TRP A 43 -12.46 -7.71 -33.32
C TRP A 43 -12.32 -7.64 -34.84
N TYR A 44 -11.11 -7.90 -35.36
CA TYR A 44 -10.87 -8.01 -36.81
C TYR A 44 -11.17 -9.41 -37.36
N GLY A 45 -11.43 -10.39 -36.50
CA GLY A 45 -12.04 -11.66 -36.87
C GLY A 45 -13.56 -11.55 -36.87
N ASP A 46 -14.25 -12.50 -37.52
CA ASP A 46 -15.74 -12.52 -37.54
C ASP A 46 -16.37 -12.74 -36.14
N ASP A 47 -15.55 -13.02 -35.12
CA ASP A 47 -15.98 -13.41 -33.77
C ASP A 47 -16.03 -12.22 -32.78
N HIS A 48 -16.87 -11.24 -33.13
CA HIS A 48 -17.04 -9.98 -32.41
C HIS A 48 -17.43 -10.16 -30.92
N ASN A 49 -18.18 -11.22 -30.58
CA ASN A 49 -18.57 -11.51 -29.19
C ASN A 49 -17.36 -11.76 -28.29
N MET A 50 -16.34 -12.48 -28.78
CA MET A 50 -15.10 -12.70 -28.06
C MET A 50 -14.28 -11.40 -27.97
N GLY A 51 -14.31 -10.58 -29.02
CA GLY A 51 -13.68 -9.25 -29.03
C GLY A 51 -14.19 -8.35 -27.89
N TYR A 52 -15.51 -8.27 -27.68
CA TYR A 52 -16.09 -7.51 -26.56
C TYR A 52 -15.66 -8.04 -25.19
N LEU A 53 -15.62 -9.37 -25.01
CA LEU A 53 -15.20 -9.99 -23.75
C LEU A 53 -13.75 -9.64 -23.42
N PHE A 54 -12.83 -9.84 -24.37
CA PHE A 54 -11.40 -9.55 -24.15
C PHE A 54 -11.13 -8.05 -24.01
N PHE A 55 -11.88 -7.19 -24.72
CA PHE A 55 -11.77 -5.75 -24.56
C PHE A 55 -12.23 -5.30 -23.17
N PHE A 56 -13.36 -5.83 -22.69
CA PHE A 56 -13.82 -5.60 -21.32
C PHE A 56 -12.78 -6.06 -20.29
N LEU A 57 -12.22 -7.27 -20.47
CA LEU A 57 -11.20 -7.81 -19.59
C LEU A 57 -9.94 -6.93 -19.59
N THR A 58 -9.52 -6.45 -20.75
CA THR A 58 -8.38 -5.53 -20.90
C THR A 58 -8.61 -4.25 -20.10
N CYS A 59 -9.78 -3.61 -20.26
CA CYS A 59 -10.14 -2.40 -19.51
C CYS A 59 -10.18 -2.67 -18.00
N PHE A 60 -10.73 -3.81 -17.58
CA PHE A 60 -10.77 -4.20 -16.17
C PHE A 60 -9.35 -4.37 -15.58
N PHE A 61 -8.49 -5.14 -16.25
CA PHE A 61 -7.11 -5.35 -15.81
C PHE A 61 -6.29 -4.06 -15.84
N PHE A 62 -6.55 -3.18 -16.81
CA PHE A 62 -5.93 -1.86 -16.86
C PHE A 62 -6.30 -1.03 -15.64
N ILE A 63 -7.59 -0.94 -15.29
CA ILE A 63 -8.05 -0.16 -14.12
C ILE A 63 -7.51 -0.76 -12.81
N VAL A 64 -7.52 -2.08 -12.66
CA VAL A 64 -7.00 -2.76 -11.46
C VAL A 64 -5.48 -2.59 -11.35
N GLY A 65 -4.75 -2.79 -12.45
CA GLY A 65 -3.30 -2.60 -12.51
C GLY A 65 -2.89 -1.15 -12.24
N PHE A 66 -3.60 -0.20 -12.85
CA PHE A 66 -3.41 1.23 -12.63
C PHE A 66 -3.64 1.58 -11.15
N ASN A 67 -4.76 1.18 -10.57
CA ASN A 67 -5.04 1.42 -9.16
C ASN A 67 -3.99 0.77 -8.24
N ARG A 68 -3.52 -0.43 -8.55
CA ARG A 68 -2.47 -1.10 -7.75
C ARG A 68 -1.16 -0.32 -7.81
N ILE A 69 -0.68 0.02 -8.99
CA ILE A 69 0.59 0.73 -9.19
C ILE A 69 0.53 2.13 -8.55
N PHE A 70 -0.53 2.89 -8.83
CA PHE A 70 -0.66 4.28 -8.38
C PHE A 70 -1.01 4.42 -6.88
N LYS A 71 -1.91 3.58 -6.36
CA LYS A 71 -2.38 3.67 -4.97
C LYS A 71 -1.43 3.02 -3.97
N THR A 72 -0.94 1.82 -4.27
CA THR A 72 -0.20 1.02 -3.27
C THR A 72 1.30 1.22 -3.33
N ARG A 73 1.89 1.47 -4.51
CA ARG A 73 3.35 1.49 -4.66
C ARG A 73 3.95 2.86 -4.92
N LEU A 74 3.33 3.64 -5.80
CA LEU A 74 3.81 5.00 -6.12
C LEU A 74 3.51 6.01 -5.01
N MET A 75 2.67 5.68 -4.03
CA MET A 75 2.24 6.60 -2.97
C MET A 75 1.78 7.96 -3.54
N LEU A 76 1.14 7.94 -4.72
CA LEU A 76 0.69 9.15 -5.41
C LEU A 76 -0.65 9.65 -4.85
N LEU A 77 -1.39 8.80 -4.13
CA LEU A 77 -2.60 9.24 -3.46
C LEU A 77 -2.27 10.07 -2.21
N PRO A 78 -3.05 11.14 -1.94
CA PRO A 78 -2.87 12.02 -0.78
C PRO A 78 -2.93 11.27 0.55
N SER A 79 -3.62 10.12 0.59
CA SER A 79 -3.76 9.26 1.77
C SER A 79 -2.61 8.26 1.97
N ALA A 80 -1.59 8.26 1.12
CA ALA A 80 -0.45 7.36 1.28
C ALA A 80 0.38 7.76 2.52
N PRO A 81 0.70 6.84 3.43
CA PRO A 81 1.50 7.13 4.61
C PRO A 81 2.95 7.44 4.20
N VAL A 82 3.45 8.61 4.56
CA VAL A 82 4.82 9.08 4.30
C VAL A 82 5.69 8.99 5.56
N CYS A 83 5.09 8.93 6.74
CA CYS A 83 5.82 8.76 7.98
C CYS A 83 5.01 7.95 8.99
N ILE A 84 5.69 7.06 9.71
CA ILE A 84 5.14 6.31 10.84
C ILE A 84 5.73 6.90 12.11
N THR A 85 4.87 7.27 13.04
CA THR A 85 5.25 7.72 14.38
C THR A 85 4.68 6.72 15.39
N LEU A 86 5.56 6.03 16.10
CA LEU A 86 5.18 5.09 17.16
C LEU A 86 5.24 5.81 18.50
N SER A 87 4.08 6.03 19.13
CA SER A 87 3.97 6.52 20.52
C SER A 87 3.60 5.35 21.45
N GLU A 88 3.73 5.46 22.78
CA GLU A 88 3.46 4.36 23.71
C GLU A 88 2.06 3.74 23.56
N GLN A 89 1.05 4.57 23.28
CA GLN A 89 -0.36 4.16 23.26
C GLN A 89 -1.04 4.28 21.88
N SER A 90 -0.34 4.80 20.87
CA SER A 90 -0.93 5.02 19.55
C SER A 90 0.08 4.86 18.42
N LEU A 91 -0.42 4.49 17.25
CA LEU A 91 0.35 4.46 16.01
C LEU A 91 -0.11 5.61 15.11
N GLY A 92 0.71 6.65 15.02
CA GLY A 92 0.51 7.79 14.16
C GLY A 92 1.03 7.51 12.76
N LEU A 93 0.22 7.81 11.75
CA LEU A 93 0.57 7.75 10.33
C LEU A 93 0.40 9.15 9.75
N VAL A 94 1.49 9.76 9.32
CA VAL A 94 1.42 11.01 8.56
C VAL A 94 1.25 10.65 7.10
N GLN A 95 0.14 11.09 6.51
CA GLN A 95 -0.17 10.91 5.10
C GLN A 95 0.51 11.99 4.24
N ARG A 96 0.62 11.74 2.93
CA ARG A 96 1.25 12.65 1.96
C ARG A 96 0.58 14.02 1.86
N ASN A 97 -0.72 14.09 2.16
CA ASN A 97 -1.45 15.36 2.28
C ASN A 97 -1.16 16.13 3.58
N GLY A 98 -0.24 15.65 4.42
CA GLY A 98 0.09 16.22 5.73
C GLY A 98 -0.90 15.86 6.84
N THR A 99 -1.92 15.04 6.55
CA THR A 99 -2.91 14.60 7.55
C THR A 99 -2.29 13.52 8.44
N GLN A 100 -2.31 13.75 9.75
CA GLN A 100 -1.90 12.75 10.72
C GLN A 100 -3.10 11.91 11.14
N VAL A 101 -2.99 10.59 10.97
CA VAL A 101 -4.00 9.61 11.35
C VAL A 101 -3.42 8.77 12.47
N SER A 102 -3.99 8.87 13.67
CA SER A 102 -3.59 8.06 14.81
C SER A 102 -4.53 6.86 14.96
N LEU A 103 -3.97 5.66 14.85
CA LEU A 103 -4.64 4.41 15.22
C LEU A 103 -4.50 4.24 16.73
N VAL A 104 -5.63 4.23 17.43
CA VAL A 104 -5.69 4.24 18.90
C VAL A 104 -6.24 2.93 19.46
N LYS A 105 -7.08 2.20 18.70
CA LYS A 105 -7.75 0.98 19.18
C LYS A 105 -7.71 -0.15 18.16
N ASN A 106 -7.82 -1.39 18.63
CA ASN A 106 -7.87 -2.62 17.81
C ASN A 106 -6.69 -2.75 16.83
N LEU A 107 -5.48 -2.48 17.29
CA LEU A 107 -4.28 -2.57 16.46
C LEU A 107 -3.98 -4.04 16.14
N ARG A 108 -4.25 -4.44 14.89
CA ARG A 108 -3.95 -5.78 14.39
C ARG A 108 -2.76 -5.73 13.46
N TYR A 109 -1.79 -6.60 13.75
CA TYR A 109 -0.61 -6.79 12.93
C TYR A 109 -0.77 -8.06 12.08
N TYR A 110 -0.48 -7.93 10.79
CA TYR A 110 -0.53 -9.01 9.82
C TYR A 110 0.85 -9.17 9.20
N ALA A 111 1.58 -10.22 9.59
CA ALA A 111 2.81 -10.60 8.91
C ALA A 111 2.48 -11.27 7.58
N ASP A 112 3.16 -10.86 6.51
CA ASP A 112 3.14 -11.60 5.25
C ASP A 112 4.02 -12.85 5.36
N TYR A 113 3.59 -13.94 4.75
CA TYR A 113 4.29 -15.22 4.77
C TYR A 113 5.66 -15.14 4.08
N ALA A 114 5.79 -14.24 3.10
CA ALA A 114 7.05 -14.00 2.38
C ALA A 114 8.00 -13.03 3.12
N GLY A 115 7.58 -12.41 4.24
CA GLY A 115 8.38 -11.46 5.03
C GLY A 115 8.73 -10.14 4.32
N LYS A 116 8.24 -9.93 3.09
CA LYS A 116 8.51 -8.74 2.27
C LYS A 116 7.55 -7.59 2.57
N THR A 117 6.42 -7.88 3.22
CA THR A 117 5.37 -6.91 3.51
C THR A 117 4.78 -7.16 4.89
N PHE A 118 4.14 -6.15 5.48
CA PHE A 118 3.30 -6.34 6.64
C PHE A 118 2.09 -5.41 6.59
N GLY A 119 0.95 -5.89 7.07
CA GLY A 119 -0.27 -5.12 7.22
C GLY A 119 -0.47 -4.66 8.66
N VAL A 120 -1.00 -3.46 8.83
CA VAL A 120 -1.49 -2.95 10.11
C VAL A 120 -2.92 -2.47 9.91
N SER A 121 -3.83 -2.91 10.77
CA SER A 121 -5.20 -2.41 10.83
C SER A 121 -5.47 -1.84 12.20
N GLY A 122 -6.29 -0.80 12.30
CA GLY A 122 -6.75 -0.26 13.57
C GLY A 122 -7.92 0.69 13.40
N LEU A 123 -8.48 1.15 14.51
CA LEU A 123 -9.48 2.20 14.57
C LEU A 123 -8.80 3.54 14.86
N ASP A 124 -9.20 4.57 14.13
CA ASP A 124 -8.81 5.95 14.44
C ASP A 124 -9.61 6.52 15.63
N GLY A 125 -9.26 7.74 16.05
CA GLY A 125 -9.98 8.45 17.12
C GLY A 125 -11.45 8.75 16.81
N ALA A 126 -11.86 8.65 15.54
CA ALA A 126 -13.25 8.80 15.10
C ALA A 126 -13.99 7.45 14.99
N GLY A 127 -13.35 6.34 15.37
CA GLY A 127 -13.91 4.99 15.31
C GLY A 127 -13.95 4.39 13.90
N LYS A 128 -13.26 4.98 12.93
CA LYS A 128 -13.16 4.46 11.57
C LYS A 128 -12.06 3.42 11.49
N GLN A 129 -12.38 2.24 10.93
CA GLN A 129 -11.40 1.21 10.67
C GLN A 129 -10.53 1.59 9.47
N LEU A 130 -9.22 1.60 9.69
CA LEU A 130 -8.22 1.91 8.70
C LEU A 130 -7.21 0.77 8.63
N GLN A 131 -6.84 0.42 7.41
CA GLN A 131 -5.88 -0.62 7.11
C GLN A 131 -4.79 -0.07 6.20
N PHE A 132 -3.55 -0.34 6.58
CA PHE A 132 -2.35 0.06 5.86
C PHE A 132 -1.49 -1.17 5.62
N VAL A 133 -0.88 -1.23 4.44
CA VAL A 133 0.06 -2.29 4.07
C VAL A 133 1.37 -1.61 3.75
N PHE A 134 2.42 -2.04 4.43
CA PHE A 134 3.77 -1.53 4.27
C PHE A 134 4.64 -2.57 3.58
N HIS A 135 5.44 -2.11 2.64
CA HIS A 135 6.41 -2.93 1.93
C HIS A 135 7.80 -2.69 2.51
N LYS A 136 8.63 -3.73 2.56
CA LYS A 136 10.03 -3.61 3.01
C LYS A 136 10.81 -2.54 2.24
N GLY A 137 10.55 -2.39 0.95
CA GLY A 137 11.16 -1.35 0.10
C GLY A 137 10.69 0.09 0.39
N GLN A 138 9.74 0.28 1.30
CA GLN A 138 9.30 1.60 1.74
C GLN A 138 10.08 2.15 2.94
N PHE A 139 11.01 1.37 3.51
CA PHE A 139 11.87 1.81 4.61
C PHE A 139 13.25 2.18 4.08
N ALA A 140 13.91 3.15 4.71
CA ALA A 140 15.23 3.60 4.27
C ALA A 140 16.29 2.50 4.50
N THR A 141 16.13 1.71 5.58
CA THR A 141 17.00 0.57 5.90
C THR A 141 16.22 -0.68 6.30
N ASP A 142 16.79 -1.84 6.03
CA ASP A 142 16.25 -3.15 6.47
C ASP A 142 16.18 -3.26 8.00
N ALA A 143 17.06 -2.55 8.71
CA ALA A 143 17.07 -2.51 10.17
C ALA A 143 15.85 -1.76 10.74
N GLU A 144 15.45 -0.65 10.13
CA GLU A 144 14.24 0.09 10.49
C GLU A 144 12.98 -0.75 10.27
N TYR A 145 12.90 -1.48 9.16
CA TYR A 145 11.81 -2.41 8.89
C TYR A 145 11.70 -3.47 9.99
N GLY A 146 12.81 -4.09 10.38
CA GLY A 146 12.86 -5.08 11.46
C GLY A 146 12.47 -4.50 12.82
N ALA A 147 12.91 -3.29 13.13
CA ALA A 147 12.58 -2.60 14.38
C ALA A 147 11.07 -2.30 14.49
N VAL A 148 10.47 -1.74 13.43
CA VAL A 148 9.02 -1.47 13.38
C VAL A 148 8.22 -2.76 13.49
N GLN A 149 8.65 -3.82 12.81
CA GLN A 149 8.00 -5.13 12.88
C GLN A 149 8.04 -5.72 14.29
N ALA A 150 9.18 -5.64 14.98
CA ALA A 150 9.33 -6.14 16.34
C ALA A 150 8.42 -5.39 17.33
N ILE A 151 8.37 -4.06 17.23
CA ILE A 151 7.51 -3.22 18.08
C ILE A 151 6.03 -3.53 17.83
N LEU A 152 5.62 -3.65 16.57
CA LEU A 152 4.22 -3.94 16.20
C LEU A 152 3.77 -5.34 16.62
N LYS A 153 4.64 -6.35 16.46
CA LYS A 153 4.34 -7.73 16.85
C LYS A 153 4.10 -7.83 18.36
N HIS A 154 4.94 -7.18 19.17
CA HIS A 154 4.78 -7.13 20.62
C HIS A 154 3.46 -6.45 21.04
N ARG A 155 3.05 -5.39 20.33
CA ARG A 155 1.85 -4.61 20.66
C ARG A 155 0.54 -5.22 20.19
N SER A 156 0.55 -6.04 19.14
CA SER A 156 -0.65 -6.75 18.67
C SER A 156 -1.12 -7.89 19.58
N GLN A 157 -0.31 -8.27 20.58
CA GLN A 157 -0.60 -9.34 21.53
C GLN A 157 -1.18 -8.83 22.85
N ILE A 158 -1.32 -7.52 23.02
CA ILE A 158 -1.91 -6.84 24.17
C ILE A 158 -3.26 -6.26 23.74
#